data_AF-A0A090UV61-F1
#
_entry.id   AF-A0A090UV61-F1
#
_cell.length_a   1.000
_cell.length_b   1.000
_cell.length_c   1.000
_cell.angle_alpha   90.00
_cell.angle_beta   90.00
_cell.angle_gamma   90.00
#
_symmetry.space_group_name_H-M   'P 1'
#
loop_
_entity.id
_entity.type
_entity.pdbx_description
1 polymer ?
#
loop_
_entity_poly.entity_id
_entity_poly.type
_entity_poly.pdbx_seq_one_letter_code
_entity_poly.pdbx_strand_id
1 'polypeptide(L)'
;MICGPHKPKEADYVLYDGDGLELLIKSSGSKIWQFRYIRPVTKKRAKKSIGPYPSVTLADARNYRAESRSLLAKQIDPQKH
;
A
#
# COMPACT_ATOMS: atom_id res chain seq x y z
N MET A 1 -36.19 8.87 24.72
CA MET A 1 -35.39 8.42 23.56
C MET A 1 -34.05 9.12 23.65
N ILE A 2 -32.96 8.39 23.89
CA ILE A 2 -31.61 8.95 24.01
C ILE A 2 -30.79 8.40 22.84
N CYS A 3 -30.73 9.19 21.77
CA CYS A 3 -29.79 8.97 20.67
C CYS A 3 -28.41 9.43 21.14
N GLY A 4 -27.56 8.48 21.56
CA GLY A 4 -26.15 8.76 21.89
C GLY A 4 -25.36 9.15 20.62
N PRO A 5 -24.30 9.98 20.75
CA PRO A 5 -23.50 10.41 19.62
C PRO A 5 -22.80 9.20 18.97
N HIS A 6 -22.96 9.08 17.65
CA HIS A 6 -22.27 8.10 16.83
C HIS A 6 -20.77 8.42 16.87
N LYS A 7 -19.99 7.62 17.60
CA LYS A 7 -18.53 7.61 17.43
C LYS A 7 -18.25 6.96 16.08
N PRO A 8 -17.68 7.67 15.09
CA PRO A 8 -17.24 7.01 13.88
C PRO A 8 -16.21 5.96 14.29
N LYS A 9 -16.46 4.70 13.95
CA LYS A 9 -15.46 3.66 14.11
C LYS A 9 -14.31 4.04 13.19
N GLU A 10 -13.27 4.64 13.77
CA GLU A 10 -11.95 4.77 13.19
C GLU A 10 -11.42 3.35 13.02
N ALA A 11 -11.93 2.62 12.03
CA ALA A 11 -11.41 1.33 11.63
C ALA A 11 -10.33 1.57 10.59
N ASP A 12 -9.25 0.79 10.64
CA ASP A 12 -8.22 0.85 9.62
C ASP A 12 -8.84 0.55 8.26
N TYR A 13 -8.63 1.46 7.30
CA TYR A 13 -9.16 1.29 5.95
C TYR A 13 -8.06 1.46 4.92
N VAL A 14 -8.25 0.82 3.77
CA VAL A 14 -7.27 0.81 2.69
C VAL A 14 -7.85 1.57 1.52
N LEU A 15 -7.14 2.57 1.04
CA LEU A 15 -7.46 3.27 -0.21
C LEU A 15 -6.67 2.63 -1.34
N TYR A 16 -7.34 2.29 -2.44
CA TYR A 16 -6.70 1.71 -3.61
C TYR A 16 -6.43 2.81 -4.63
N ASP A 17 -5.16 3.07 -4.97
CA ASP A 17 -4.79 3.98 -6.07
C ASP A 17 -4.86 3.25 -7.43
N GLY A 18 -4.68 1.93 -7.40
CA GLY A 18 -4.77 1.07 -8.58
C GLY A 18 -3.48 0.33 -8.88
N ASP A 19 -3.59 -0.71 -9.71
CA ASP A 19 -2.44 -1.51 -10.18
C ASP A 19 -1.59 -2.13 -9.06
N GLY A 20 -2.22 -2.44 -7.93
CA GLY A 20 -1.57 -2.98 -6.76
C GLY A 20 -1.02 -1.94 -5.78
N LEU A 21 -1.12 -0.64 -6.06
CA LEU A 21 -0.80 0.40 -5.08
C LEU A 21 -2.00 0.67 -4.16
N GLU A 22 -1.77 0.56 -2.85
CA GLU A 22 -2.77 0.73 -1.80
C GLU A 22 -2.20 1.58 -0.64
N LEU A 23 -3.02 2.45 -0.05
CA LEU A 23 -2.69 3.29 1.08
C LEU A 23 -3.46 2.80 2.30
N LEU A 24 -2.74 2.20 3.25
CA LEU A 24 -3.30 1.80 4.53
C LEU A 24 -3.41 3.02 5.43
N ILE A 25 -4.63 3.42 5.76
CA ILE A 25 -4.93 4.47 6.71
C ILE A 25 -5.35 3.81 8.01
N LYS A 26 -4.47 3.91 9.01
CA LYS A 26 -4.75 3.40 10.33
C LYS A 26 -5.73 4.31 11.06
N SER A 27 -6.47 3.70 11.97
CA SER A 27 -7.30 4.39 12.97
C SER A 27 -6.52 5.44 13.76
N SER A 28 -5.23 5.21 14.00
CA SER A 28 -4.30 6.16 14.66
C SER A 28 -3.95 7.41 13.84
N GLY A 29 -4.46 7.54 12.62
CA GLY A 29 -4.11 8.60 11.67
C GLY A 29 -2.81 8.36 10.90
N SER A 30 -2.10 7.27 11.18
CA SER A 30 -0.90 6.87 10.45
C SER A 30 -1.27 6.33 9.06
N LYS A 31 -0.57 6.79 8.03
CA LYS A 31 -0.83 6.41 6.63
C LYS A 31 0.40 5.72 6.07
N ILE A 32 0.22 4.56 5.43
CA ILE A 32 1.34 3.74 4.93
C ILE A 32 1.03 3.30 3.50
N TRP A 33 1.91 3.65 2.58
CA TRP A 33 1.87 3.15 1.21
C TRP A 33 2.32 1.69 1.18
N GLN A 34 1.51 0.86 0.53
CA GLN A 34 1.75 -0.55 0.33
C GLN A 34 1.58 -0.89 -1.15
N PHE A 35 2.48 -1.73 -1.65
CA PHE A 35 2.44 -2.26 -3.00
C PHE A 35 2.22 -3.76 -2.96
N ARG A 36 1.11 -4.18 -3.53
CA ARG A 36 0.71 -5.58 -3.68
C ARG A 36 1.10 -6.08 -5.06
N TYR A 37 1.86 -7.17 -5.08
CA TYR A 37 2.31 -7.80 -6.31
C TYR A 37 2.36 -9.32 -6.19
N ILE A 38 2.55 -9.99 -7.32
CA ILE A 38 2.79 -11.44 -7.36
C ILE A 38 4.26 -11.65 -7.64
N ARG A 39 4.92 -12.43 -6.78
CA ARG A 39 6.34 -12.75 -6.96
C ARG A 39 6.52 -13.60 -8.23
N PRO A 40 7.47 -13.26 -9.11
CA PRO A 40 7.68 -14.01 -10.35
C PRO A 40 8.15 -15.43 -10.07
N VAL A 41 9.07 -15.59 -9.09
CA VAL A 41 9.70 -16.87 -8.75
C VAL A 41 8.75 -17.81 -8.03
N THR A 42 8.05 -17.34 -6.98
CA THR A 42 7.23 -18.22 -6.13
C THR A 42 5.75 -18.22 -6.51
N LYS A 43 5.33 -17.33 -7.44
CA LYS A 43 3.93 -17.09 -7.82
C LYS A 43 2.99 -16.78 -6.64
N LYS A 44 3.55 -16.42 -5.48
CA LYS A 44 2.79 -16.06 -4.28
C LYS A 44 2.48 -14.57 -4.27
N ARG A 45 1.31 -14.23 -3.74
CA ARG A 45 0.93 -12.85 -3.45
C ARG A 45 1.84 -12.30 -2.35
N ALA A 46 2.46 -11.17 -2.60
CA ALA A 46 3.28 -10.45 -1.65
C ALA A 46 2.77 -9.01 -1.52
N LYS A 47 2.98 -8.44 -0.33
CA LYS A 47 2.79 -7.02 -0.07
C LYS A 47 4.11 -6.44 0.41
N LYS A 48 4.48 -5.29 -0.13
CA LYS A 48 5.65 -4.53 0.28
C LYS A 48 5.18 -3.17 0.78
N SER A 49 5.52 -2.82 2.01
CA SER A 49 5.33 -1.46 2.50
C SER A 49 6.40 -0.57 1.85
N ILE A 50 5.97 0.46 1.13
CA ILE A 50 6.85 1.47 0.52
C ILE A 50 7.33 2.41 1.61
N GLY A 51 6.41 2.94 2.42
CA GLY A 51 6.74 3.82 3.54
C GLY A 51 5.55 4.61 4.06
N PRO A 52 5.73 5.40 5.13
CA PRO A 52 4.69 6.23 5.70
C PRO A 52 4.46 7.51 4.88
N TYR A 53 3.22 7.97 4.80
CA TYR A 53 2.86 9.30 4.32
C TYR A 53 2.90 10.29 5.52
N PRO A 54 3.40 11.53 5.37
CA PRO A 54 3.76 12.23 4.14
C PRO A 54 5.21 12.04 3.66
N SER A 55 6.05 11.30 4.38
CA SER A 55 7.45 11.07 4.00
C SER A 55 7.59 10.47 2.60
N VAL A 56 6.68 9.57 2.23
CA VAL A 56 6.52 9.07 0.86
C VAL A 56 5.31 9.74 0.23
N THR A 57 5.55 10.52 -0.82
CA THR A 57 4.48 11.17 -1.57
C THR A 57 3.79 10.18 -2.52
N LEU A 58 2.63 10.57 -3.05
CA LEU A 58 1.96 9.78 -4.09
C LEU A 58 2.84 9.60 -5.34
N ALA A 59 3.64 10.62 -5.69
CA ALA A 59 4.55 10.56 -6.82
C ALA A 59 5.67 9.53 -6.59
N ASP A 60 6.29 9.53 -5.41
CA ASP A 60 7.29 8.54 -5.01
C ASP A 60 6.70 7.12 -5.02
N ALA A 61 5.50 6.94 -4.48
CA ALA A 61 4.82 5.66 -4.47
C ALA A 61 4.54 5.14 -5.89
N ARG A 62 4.19 6.03 -6.83
CA ARG A 62 3.98 5.71 -8.25
C ARG A 62 5.30 5.38 -8.97
N ASN A 63 6.37 6.10 -8.67
CA ASN A 63 7.71 5.78 -9.19
C ASN A 63 8.16 4.38 -8.71
N TYR A 64 8.06 4.12 -7.40
CA TYR A 64 8.39 2.82 -6.82
C TYR A 64 7.60 1.67 -7.47
N ARG A 65 6.30 1.90 -7.72
CA ARG A 65 5.45 0.96 -8.46
C ARG A 65 5.99 0.71 -9.87
N ALA A 66 6.30 1.75 -10.63
CA ALA A 66 6.79 1.64 -12.00
C ALA A 66 8.13 0.88 -12.07
N GLU A 67 9.04 1.16 -11.14
CA GLU A 67 10.31 0.45 -10.97
C GLU A 67 10.07 -1.02 -10.60
N SER A 68 9.23 -1.27 -9.59
CA SER A 68 8.87 -2.62 -9.17
C SER A 68 8.26 -3.41 -10.32
N ARG A 69 7.37 -2.83 -11.11
CA ARG A 69 6.76 -3.49 -12.27
C ARG A 69 7.79 -3.80 -13.36
N SER A 70 8.73 -2.90 -13.59
CA SER A 70 9.87 -3.12 -14.49
C SER A 70 10.73 -4.30 -14.03
N LEU A 71 10.98 -4.41 -12.72
CA LEU A 71 11.70 -5.55 -12.13
C LEU A 71 10.91 -6.85 -12.26
N LEU A 72 9.60 -6.83 -12.01
CA LEU A 72 8.73 -8.00 -12.15
C LEU A 72 8.67 -8.50 -13.59
N ALA A 73 8.68 -7.59 -14.57
CA ALA A 73 8.79 -7.96 -15.99
C ALA A 73 10.11 -8.68 -16.30
N LYS A 74 11.20 -8.30 -15.62
CA LYS A 74 12.49 -8.99 -15.66
C LYS A 74 12.56 -10.25 -14.79
N GLN A 75 11.45 -10.67 -14.16
CA GLN A 75 11.38 -11.76 -13.21
C GLN A 75 12.25 -11.56 -11.95
N ILE A 76 12.58 -10.31 -11.60
CA ILE A 76 13.35 -9.93 -10.42
C ILE A 76 12.39 -9.55 -9.30
N ASP A 77 12.64 -10.02 -8.08
CA ASP A 77 11.80 -9.71 -6.92
C ASP A 77 12.14 -8.32 -6.33
N PRO A 78 11.21 -7.37 -6.31
CA PRO A 78 11.46 -6.00 -5.86
C PRO A 78 11.60 -5.86 -4.33
N GLN A 79 11.42 -6.92 -3.52
CA GLN A 79 11.61 -6.84 -2.07
C GLN A 79 13.06 -7.10 -1.66
N LYS A 80 13.88 -7.72 -2.53
CA LYS A 80 15.26 -8.12 -2.26
C LYS A 80 16.33 -7.19 -2.86
N HIS A 81 15.92 -6.17 -3.61
CA HIS A 81 16.82 -5.14 -4.13
C HIS A 81 16.79 -3.90 -3.24
#